data_AF-A0A7W2BJ40-F1
#
_entry.id   AF-A0A7W2BJ40-F1
#
_cell.length_a   1.000
_cell.length_b   1.000
_cell.length_c   1.000
_cell.angle_alpha   90.00
_cell.angle_beta   90.00
_cell.angle_gamma   90.00
#
_symmetry.space_group_name_H-M   'P 1'
#
loop_
_entity.id
_entity.type
_entity.pdbx_description
1 polymer ?
#
loop_
_entity_poly.entity_id
_entity_poly.type
_entity_poly.pdbx_seq_one_letter_code
_entity_poly.pdbx_strand_id
1 'polypeptide(L)'
;MEISTTIPPSGTPPRRASRRKPRPAAMVGWKEWVMLPDIEGQIVHAKIDTGARTSALHVDAMRLVTRDNLEWVEFGFRKPPRGAARSDDRYFPFSARYAGLRKVKSSSGHVEERPVIRTRLTLAGITSMVDITLTSRERMEFPMLVGRSALRKFYTVSPGRAYLGGHDLQSIERKA
;
A
#
# COMPACT_ATOMS: atom_id res chain seq x y z
N MET A 1 49.29 54.24 9.49
CA MET A 1 48.78 52.86 9.66
C MET A 1 47.28 52.97 9.85
N GLU A 2 46.50 52.82 8.78
CA GLU A 2 45.04 52.82 8.84
C GLU A 2 44.55 51.45 8.42
N ILE A 3 43.86 50.78 9.34
CA ILE A 3 43.25 49.46 9.13
C ILE A 3 41.88 49.66 8.47
N SER A 4 41.80 49.32 7.18
CA SER A 4 40.55 49.30 6.42
C SER A 4 39.72 48.08 6.83
N THR A 5 38.72 48.29 7.69
CA THR A 5 37.74 47.26 8.07
C THR A 5 36.65 47.16 7.00
N THR A 6 36.72 46.11 6.18
CA THR A 6 35.66 45.76 5.21
C THR A 6 34.50 45.07 5.94
N ILE A 7 33.32 45.69 5.92
CA ILE A 7 32.05 45.08 6.37
C ILE A 7 31.52 44.16 5.26
N PRO A 8 31.17 42.89 5.53
CA PRO A 8 30.57 42.02 4.51
C PRO A 8 29.10 42.40 4.25
N PRO A 9 28.57 42.21 3.02
CA PRO A 9 27.19 42.58 2.71
C PRO A 9 26.20 41.64 3.40
N SER A 10 25.13 42.24 3.92
CA SER A 10 23.99 41.58 4.56
C SER A 10 23.34 40.56 3.60
N GLY A 11 23.33 39.29 3.99
CA GLY A 11 22.62 38.23 3.28
C GLY A 11 21.10 38.46 3.28
N THR A 12 20.49 38.32 2.11
CA THR A 12 19.04 38.32 1.92
C THR A 12 18.39 37.24 2.79
N PRO A 13 17.30 37.53 3.54
CA PRO A 13 16.64 36.50 4.34
C PRO A 13 16.08 35.39 3.44
N PRO A 14 16.09 34.12 3.89
CA PRO A 14 15.59 33.02 3.09
C PRO A 14 14.10 33.24 2.78
N ARG A 15 13.78 33.20 1.49
CA ARG A 15 12.44 33.37 0.94
C ARG A 15 11.53 32.31 1.56
N ARG A 16 10.56 32.73 2.37
CA ARG A 16 9.60 31.85 3.07
C ARG A 16 8.98 30.87 2.07
N ALA A 17 9.27 29.58 2.22
CA ALA A 17 8.74 28.54 1.37
C ALA A 17 7.21 28.65 1.31
N SER A 18 6.66 28.86 0.10
CA SER A 18 5.22 29.00 -0.08
C SER A 18 4.52 27.75 0.44
N ARG A 19 3.64 27.90 1.44
CA ARG A 19 2.83 26.82 1.99
C ARG A 19 1.95 26.28 0.86
N ARG A 20 2.29 25.12 0.27
CA ARG A 20 1.49 24.47 -0.78
C ARG A 20 0.04 24.33 -0.27
N LYS A 21 -0.93 24.86 -1.03
CA LYS A 21 -2.35 24.63 -0.74
C LYS A 21 -2.59 23.11 -0.66
N PRO A 22 -3.28 22.59 0.37
CA PRO A 22 -3.61 21.18 0.42
C PRO A 22 -4.43 20.84 -0.82
N ARG A 23 -4.02 19.81 -1.56
CA ARG A 23 -4.84 19.27 -2.65
C ARG A 23 -6.14 18.76 -2.03
N PRO A 24 -7.31 19.03 -2.63
CA PRO A 24 -8.56 18.46 -2.14
C PRO A 24 -8.42 16.94 -2.09
N ALA A 25 -8.85 16.34 -0.98
CA ALA A 25 -8.83 14.90 -0.80
C ALA A 25 -9.71 14.24 -1.88
N ALA A 26 -9.19 13.24 -2.57
CA ALA A 26 -9.97 12.47 -3.53
C ALA A 26 -11.07 11.70 -2.79
N MET A 27 -12.30 11.80 -3.27
CA MET A 27 -13.40 11.05 -2.69
C MET A 27 -13.38 9.61 -3.22
N VAL A 28 -13.45 8.64 -2.32
CA VAL A 28 -13.50 7.20 -2.64
C VAL A 28 -14.73 6.57 -1.99
N GLY A 29 -15.26 5.52 -2.58
CA GLY A 29 -16.31 4.69 -1.99
C GLY A 29 -15.79 3.79 -0.86
N TRP A 30 -16.69 3.04 -0.24
CA TRP A 30 -16.30 2.01 0.74
C TRP A 30 -15.67 0.76 0.08
N LYS A 31 -15.83 0.65 -1.23
CA LYS A 31 -15.39 -0.45 -2.10
C LYS A 31 -14.73 0.14 -3.33
N GLU A 32 -13.51 -0.27 -3.62
CA GLU A 32 -12.70 0.31 -4.70
C GLU A 32 -11.82 -0.75 -5.38
N TRP A 33 -11.41 -0.45 -6.61
CA TRP A 33 -10.29 -1.13 -7.25
C TRP A 33 -9.00 -0.39 -6.92
N VAL A 34 -7.99 -1.13 -6.50
CA VAL A 34 -6.64 -0.60 -6.27
C VAL A 34 -5.64 -1.32 -7.15
N MET A 35 -4.60 -0.62 -7.56
CA MET A 35 -3.47 -1.21 -8.27
C MET A 35 -2.25 -1.23 -7.37
N LEU A 36 -1.46 -2.30 -7.47
CA LEU A 36 -0.19 -2.48 -6.77
C LEU A 36 0.95 -2.47 -7.82
N PRO A 37 1.50 -1.30 -8.19
CA PRO A 37 2.48 -1.20 -9.28
C PRO A 37 3.74 -2.04 -9.07
N ASP A 38 4.23 -2.15 -7.83
CA ASP A 38 5.45 -2.93 -7.53
C ASP A 38 5.20 -4.44 -7.47
N ILE A 39 3.94 -4.85 -7.53
CA ILE A 39 3.52 -6.24 -7.57
C ILE A 39 2.94 -6.45 -8.97
N GLU A 40 3.79 -6.34 -9.99
CA GLU A 40 3.44 -6.55 -11.40
C GLU A 40 2.16 -5.83 -11.89
N GLY A 41 1.85 -4.65 -11.33
CA GLY A 41 0.64 -3.91 -11.67
C GLY A 41 -0.67 -4.60 -11.28
N GLN A 42 -0.65 -5.56 -10.34
CA GLN A 42 -1.84 -6.32 -9.95
C GLN A 42 -2.98 -5.39 -9.50
N ILE A 43 -4.17 -5.67 -10.04
CA ILE A 43 -5.41 -4.98 -9.70
C ILE A 43 -6.14 -5.83 -8.68
N VAL A 44 -6.48 -5.23 -7.54
CA VAL A 44 -7.05 -5.95 -6.40
C VAL A 44 -8.32 -5.25 -5.95
N HIS A 45 -9.34 -6.05 -5.68
CA HIS A 45 -10.57 -5.57 -5.12
C HIS A 45 -10.40 -5.27 -3.63
N ALA A 46 -10.71 -4.06 -3.21
CA ALA A 46 -10.44 -3.60 -1.86
C ALA A 46 -11.66 -3.02 -1.17
N LYS A 47 -11.77 -3.34 0.12
CA LYS A 47 -12.62 -2.59 1.04
C LYS A 47 -11.80 -1.44 1.63
N ILE A 48 -12.34 -0.23 1.55
CA ILE A 48 -11.81 0.96 2.21
C ILE A 48 -12.25 0.92 3.67
N ASP A 49 -11.32 0.58 4.56
CA ASP A 49 -11.60 0.24 5.95
C ASP A 49 -11.03 1.30 6.91
N THR A 50 -11.90 2.23 7.29
CA THR A 50 -11.55 3.26 8.28
C THR A 50 -11.45 2.71 9.70
N GLY A 51 -11.82 1.46 9.98
CA GLY A 51 -11.60 0.77 11.26
C GLY A 51 -10.18 0.20 11.39
N ALA A 52 -9.57 -0.19 10.28
CA ALA A 52 -8.22 -0.74 10.24
C ALA A 52 -7.13 0.35 10.27
N ARG A 53 -6.09 0.17 11.10
CA ARG A 53 -4.92 1.06 11.11
C ARG A 53 -4.03 0.85 9.89
N THR A 54 -3.71 -0.41 9.60
CA THR A 54 -2.79 -0.84 8.54
C THR A 54 -3.58 -1.58 7.47
N SER A 55 -3.21 -1.41 6.20
CA SER A 55 -3.78 -2.18 5.11
C SER A 55 -3.41 -3.66 5.23
N ALA A 56 -4.23 -4.55 4.69
CA ALA A 56 -4.00 -5.99 4.71
C ALA A 56 -4.30 -6.61 3.35
N LEU A 57 -3.48 -7.56 2.93
CA LEU A 57 -3.67 -8.35 1.71
C LEU A 57 -3.76 -9.83 2.07
N HIS A 58 -4.83 -10.46 1.61
CA HIS A 58 -4.96 -11.90 1.62
C HIS A 58 -3.92 -12.52 0.70
N VAL A 59 -3.24 -13.55 1.19
CA VAL A 59 -2.33 -14.39 0.40
C VAL A 59 -2.69 -15.85 0.61
N ASP A 60 -2.68 -16.62 -0.48
CA ASP A 60 -2.80 -18.08 -0.45
C ASP A 60 -1.53 -18.71 0.15
N ALA A 61 -0.40 -18.04 -0.05
CA ALA A 61 0.92 -18.53 0.28
C ALA A 61 1.90 -17.39 0.54
N MET A 62 2.83 -17.58 1.48
CA MET A 62 3.98 -16.72 1.63
C MET A 62 5.18 -17.45 2.26
N ARG A 63 6.39 -17.01 1.95
CA ARG A 63 7.64 -17.42 2.60
C ARG A 63 8.60 -16.24 2.73
N LEU A 64 9.40 -16.25 3.79
CA LEU A 64 10.53 -15.35 3.94
C LEU A 64 11.74 -15.93 3.22
N VAL A 65 12.45 -15.09 2.47
CA VAL A 65 13.69 -15.45 1.78
C VAL A 65 14.73 -14.36 1.99
N THR A 66 16.00 -14.75 1.96
CA THR A 66 17.12 -13.81 1.97
C THR A 66 17.78 -13.81 0.60
N ARG A 67 17.89 -12.64 -0.02
CA ARG A 67 18.56 -12.42 -1.31
C ARG A 67 19.51 -11.24 -1.15
N ASP A 68 20.78 -11.41 -1.48
CA ASP A 68 21.80 -10.36 -1.38
C ASP A 68 21.85 -9.67 0.00
N ASN A 69 21.80 -10.47 1.08
CA ASN A 69 21.74 -10.01 2.48
C ASN A 69 20.53 -9.12 2.84
N LEU A 70 19.47 -9.17 2.03
CA LEU A 70 18.23 -8.45 2.26
C LEU A 70 17.07 -9.43 2.45
N GLU A 71 16.20 -9.18 3.43
CA GLU A 71 15.02 -10.02 3.69
C GLU A 71 13.84 -9.65 2.79
N TRP A 72 13.26 -10.63 2.10
CA TRP A 72 12.12 -10.47 1.22
C TRP A 72 10.98 -11.38 1.67
N VAL A 73 9.77 -11.01 1.29
CA VAL A 73 8.62 -11.90 1.34
C VAL A 73 8.27 -12.28 -0.07
N GLU A 74 8.27 -13.57 -0.37
CA GLU A 74 7.68 -14.13 -1.58
C GLU A 74 6.26 -14.61 -1.27
N PHE A 75 5.30 -14.32 -2.14
CA PHE A 75 3.89 -14.59 -1.86
C PHE A 75 3.06 -14.75 -3.14
N GLY A 76 1.90 -15.38 -2.99
CA GLY A 76 0.88 -15.54 -4.03
C GLY A 76 -0.51 -15.31 -3.46
N PHE A 77 -1.35 -14.60 -4.20
CA PHE A 77 -2.77 -14.36 -3.86
C PHE A 77 -3.73 -14.63 -5.04
N ARG A 78 -3.20 -15.23 -6.10
CA ARG A 78 -3.98 -15.83 -7.18
C ARG A 78 -3.97 -17.33 -6.94
N LYS A 79 -5.14 -17.98 -7.01
CA LYS A 79 -5.21 -19.43 -6.90
C LYS A 79 -4.31 -20.06 -7.96
N PRO A 80 -3.32 -20.86 -7.57
CA PRO A 80 -2.45 -21.54 -8.52
C PRO A 80 -3.23 -22.63 -9.26
N PRO A 81 -2.75 -23.10 -10.42
CA PRO A 81 -3.31 -24.25 -11.11
C PRO A 81 -3.44 -25.47 -10.18
N ARG A 82 -4.48 -26.28 -10.37
CA ARG A 82 -4.67 -27.51 -9.58
C ARG A 82 -3.45 -28.42 -9.76
N GLY A 83 -2.91 -28.91 -8.64
CA GLY A 83 -1.75 -29.81 -8.62
C GLY A 83 -0.38 -29.13 -8.53
N ALA A 84 -0.31 -27.79 -8.53
CA ALA A 84 0.95 -27.10 -8.24
C ALA A 84 1.40 -27.35 -6.79
N ALA A 85 2.66 -27.77 -6.61
CA ALA A 85 3.26 -27.90 -5.28
C ALA A 85 3.45 -26.53 -4.63
N ARG A 86 3.37 -26.45 -3.31
CA ARG A 86 3.55 -25.18 -2.57
C ARG A 86 4.94 -24.58 -2.73
N SER A 87 5.92 -25.33 -3.22
CA SER A 87 7.30 -24.87 -3.47
C SER A 87 7.56 -24.47 -4.92
N ASP A 88 6.56 -24.57 -5.81
CA ASP A 88 6.65 -24.14 -7.21
C ASP A 88 6.67 -22.60 -7.28
N ASP A 89 7.48 -22.02 -8.17
CA ASP A 89 7.53 -20.56 -8.39
C ASP A 89 6.16 -19.99 -8.80
N ARG A 90 5.30 -20.81 -9.43
CA ARG A 90 3.90 -20.45 -9.73
C ARG A 90 3.04 -20.21 -8.47
N TYR A 91 3.46 -20.75 -7.32
CA TYR A 91 2.81 -20.56 -6.01
C TYR A 91 3.24 -19.23 -5.34
N PHE A 92 4.41 -18.70 -5.71
CA PHE A 92 4.96 -17.45 -5.18
C PHE A 92 5.39 -16.48 -6.29
N PRO A 93 4.48 -16.06 -7.18
CA PRO A 93 4.83 -15.24 -8.33
C PRO A 93 5.31 -13.82 -7.95
N PHE A 94 5.11 -13.39 -6.70
CA PHE A 94 5.40 -12.03 -6.28
C PHE A 94 6.43 -11.97 -5.17
N SER A 95 7.25 -10.92 -5.16
CA SER A 95 8.21 -10.63 -4.10
C SER A 95 8.20 -9.17 -3.71
N ALA A 96 8.35 -8.87 -2.42
CA ALA A 96 8.47 -7.51 -1.91
C ALA A 96 9.43 -7.43 -0.72
N ARG A 97 9.99 -6.24 -0.49
CA ARG A 97 10.87 -5.98 0.66
C ARG A 97 10.12 -6.27 1.96
N TYR A 98 10.71 -7.11 2.81
CA TYR A 98 10.19 -7.34 4.15
C TYR A 98 10.48 -6.12 5.02
N ALA A 99 9.43 -5.62 5.69
CA ALA A 99 9.47 -4.44 6.54
C ALA A 99 9.24 -4.78 8.02
N GLY A 100 9.35 -6.07 8.38
CA GLY A 100 9.20 -6.58 9.75
C GLY A 100 7.83 -7.22 10.03
N LEU A 101 7.62 -7.59 11.29
CA LEU A 101 6.34 -8.11 11.79
C LEU A 101 5.49 -6.99 12.38
N ARG A 102 4.17 -7.15 12.30
CA ARG A 102 3.23 -6.32 13.02
C ARG A 102 2.19 -7.17 13.73
N LYS A 103 2.03 -6.93 15.04
CA LYS A 103 0.91 -7.44 15.83
C LYS A 103 -0.39 -6.79 15.36
N VAL A 104 -1.34 -7.60 14.93
CA VAL A 104 -2.67 -7.17 14.48
C VAL A 104 -3.71 -7.85 15.35
N LYS A 105 -4.58 -7.06 15.97
CA LYS A 105 -5.73 -7.54 16.73
C LYS A 105 -6.95 -7.59 15.81
N SER A 106 -7.57 -8.75 15.68
CA SER A 106 -8.83 -8.92 14.95
C SER A 106 -10.00 -8.32 15.75
N SER A 107 -11.14 -8.16 15.08
CA SER A 107 -12.41 -7.80 15.74
C SER A 107 -12.87 -8.85 16.75
N SER A 108 -12.49 -10.11 16.59
CA SER A 108 -12.74 -11.19 17.55
C SER A 108 -11.78 -11.19 18.76
N GLY A 109 -10.85 -10.24 18.82
CA GLY A 109 -9.91 -10.09 19.92
C GLY A 109 -8.63 -10.91 19.81
N HIS A 110 -8.53 -11.80 18.82
CA HIS A 110 -7.33 -12.59 18.55
C HIS A 110 -6.18 -11.70 18.06
N VAL A 111 -4.96 -11.97 18.53
CA VAL A 111 -3.76 -11.23 18.13
C VAL A 111 -2.88 -12.14 17.30
N GLU A 112 -2.52 -11.69 16.11
CA GLU A 112 -1.68 -12.40 15.16
C GLU A 112 -0.48 -11.52 14.77
N GLU A 113 0.70 -12.12 14.60
CA GLU A 113 1.84 -11.44 14.00
C GLU A 113 1.86 -11.67 12.50
N ARG A 114 1.89 -10.58 11.74
CA ARG A 114 1.82 -10.62 10.27
C ARG A 114 3.05 -9.98 9.64
N PRO A 115 3.65 -10.60 8.61
CA PRO A 115 4.68 -9.97 7.80
C PRO A 115 4.16 -8.68 7.17
N VAL A 116 4.98 -7.63 7.20
CA VAL A 116 4.70 -6.36 6.54
C VAL A 116 5.55 -6.25 5.30
N ILE A 117 4.92 -5.89 4.19
CA ILE A 117 5.62 -5.44 2.99
C ILE A 117 5.40 -3.94 2.80
N ARG A 118 6.40 -3.27 2.22
CA ARG A 118 6.30 -1.88 1.80
C ARG A 118 6.24 -1.82 0.28
N THR A 119 5.17 -1.24 -0.26
CA THR A 119 4.88 -1.23 -1.71
C THR A 119 4.11 0.04 -2.10
N ARG A 120 4.13 0.39 -3.39
CA ARG A 120 3.25 1.41 -3.96
C ARG A 120 1.83 0.87 -4.10
N LEU A 121 0.86 1.73 -3.76
CA LEU A 121 -0.56 1.52 -4.02
C LEU A 121 -1.12 2.73 -4.76
N THR A 122 -1.84 2.46 -5.84
CA THR A 122 -2.60 3.45 -6.60
C THR A 122 -4.09 3.28 -6.32
N LEU A 123 -4.72 4.35 -5.83
CA LEU A 123 -6.16 4.44 -5.57
C LEU A 123 -6.66 5.79 -6.10
N ALA A 124 -7.74 5.79 -6.88
CA ALA A 124 -8.32 7.00 -7.47
C ALA A 124 -7.26 7.91 -8.17
N GLY A 125 -6.31 7.31 -8.87
CA GLY A 125 -5.24 8.01 -9.61
C GLY A 125 -4.10 8.54 -8.75
N ILE A 126 -4.12 8.31 -7.44
CA ILE A 126 -3.08 8.75 -6.52
C ILE A 126 -2.24 7.54 -6.11
N THR A 127 -0.97 7.56 -6.48
CA THR A 127 0.02 6.55 -6.08
C THR A 127 0.75 6.98 -4.81
N SER A 128 0.86 6.09 -3.83
CA SER A 128 1.57 6.37 -2.58
C SER A 128 2.24 5.11 -2.00
N MET A 129 3.34 5.29 -1.27
CA MET A 129 3.97 4.21 -0.51
C MET A 129 3.09 3.85 0.70
N VAL A 130 2.80 2.55 0.85
CA VAL A 130 2.00 2.01 1.94
C VAL A 130 2.69 0.80 2.56
N ASP A 131 2.38 0.57 3.84
CA ASP A 131 2.71 -0.68 4.52
C ASP A 131 1.46 -1.59 4.47
N ILE A 132 1.64 -2.84 4.05
CA ILE A 132 0.58 -3.85 3.93
C ILE A 132 0.99 -5.08 4.74
N THR A 133 0.10 -5.55 5.62
CA THR A 133 0.28 -6.85 6.27
C THR A 133 -0.19 -7.97 5.37
N LEU A 134 0.61 -9.02 5.20
CA LEU A 134 0.22 -10.25 4.52
C LEU A 134 -0.42 -11.23 5.52
N THR A 135 -1.49 -11.89 5.12
CA THR A 135 -2.24 -12.80 6.00
C THR A 135 -3.01 -13.84 5.19
N SER A 136 -3.12 -15.06 5.70
CA SER A 136 -4.00 -16.07 5.14
C SER A 136 -5.37 -15.95 5.80
N ARG A 137 -6.38 -15.58 5.02
CA ARG A 137 -7.76 -15.36 5.47
C ARG A 137 -8.69 -16.09 4.53
N GLU A 138 -9.10 -17.30 4.90
CA GLU A 138 -10.08 -18.03 4.11
C GLU A 138 -11.46 -17.33 4.15
N ARG A 139 -12.20 -17.38 3.04
CA ARG A 139 -13.62 -16.95 2.91
C ARG A 139 -13.91 -15.46 3.12
N MET A 140 -13.17 -14.57 2.47
CA MET A 140 -13.47 -13.13 2.52
C MET A 140 -13.92 -12.56 1.18
N GLU A 141 -14.90 -11.67 1.22
CA GLU A 141 -15.42 -10.96 0.03
C GLU A 141 -14.35 -10.06 -0.62
N PHE A 142 -13.42 -9.53 0.19
CA PHE A 142 -12.38 -8.61 -0.26
C PHE A 142 -10.99 -9.19 0.02
N PRO A 143 -10.17 -9.44 -1.01
CA PRO A 143 -8.79 -9.87 -0.81
C PRO A 143 -7.94 -8.77 -0.16
N MET A 144 -8.33 -7.50 -0.25
CA MET A 144 -7.59 -6.40 0.34
C MET A 144 -8.45 -5.49 1.23
N LEU A 145 -7.87 -5.05 2.35
CA LEU A 145 -8.33 -3.92 3.15
C LEU A 145 -7.37 -2.74 2.99
N VAL A 146 -7.89 -1.55 2.71
CA VAL A 146 -7.10 -0.31 2.71
C VAL A 146 -7.38 0.43 4.01
N GLY A 147 -6.39 0.45 4.91
CA GLY A 147 -6.52 1.02 6.24
C GLY A 147 -6.27 2.53 6.31
N ARG A 148 -6.60 3.14 7.45
CA ARG A 148 -6.45 4.60 7.70
C ARG A 148 -5.06 5.15 7.40
N SER A 149 -3.99 4.37 7.56
CA SER A 149 -2.63 4.86 7.30
C SER A 149 -2.37 5.18 5.83
N ALA A 150 -3.00 4.43 4.92
CA ALA A 150 -2.96 4.72 3.48
C ALA A 150 -3.93 5.86 3.12
N LEU A 151 -5.05 5.99 3.85
CA LEU A 151 -6.14 6.91 3.51
C LEU A 151 -5.92 8.35 3.98
N ARG A 152 -5.39 8.53 5.19
CA ARG A 152 -5.48 9.78 5.98
C ARG A 152 -4.93 11.06 5.31
N LYS A 153 -4.07 10.92 4.29
CA LYS A 153 -3.41 12.06 3.64
C LYS A 153 -4.17 12.59 2.42
N PHE A 154 -4.87 11.71 1.71
CA PHE A 154 -5.28 11.99 0.33
C PHE A 154 -6.76 11.73 0.08
N TYR A 155 -7.50 11.11 1.01
CA TYR A 155 -8.82 10.58 0.70
C TYR A 155 -9.90 10.93 1.72
N THR A 156 -11.12 11.11 1.21
CA THR A 156 -12.37 11.14 1.99
C THR A 156 -13.20 9.93 1.58
N VAL A 157 -13.75 9.19 2.56
CA VAL A 157 -14.49 7.95 2.30
C VAL A 157 -15.99 8.23 2.30
N SER A 158 -16.67 7.87 1.22
CA SER A 158 -18.12 7.88 1.08
C SER A 158 -18.68 6.48 1.33
N PRO A 159 -19.26 6.20 2.51
CA PRO A 159 -19.70 4.86 2.87
C PRO A 159 -20.91 4.36 2.07
N GLY A 160 -21.69 5.27 1.48
CA GLY A 160 -22.87 4.94 0.66
C GLY A 160 -22.56 4.72 -0.82
N ARG A 161 -21.29 4.78 -1.24
CA ARG A 161 -20.88 4.71 -2.65
C ARG A 161 -19.78 3.68 -2.83
N ALA A 162 -19.68 3.12 -4.04
CA ALA A 162 -18.62 2.21 -4.45
C ALA A 162 -18.00 2.69 -5.77
N TYR A 163 -16.72 2.36 -5.98
CA TYR A 163 -15.97 2.59 -7.21
C TYR A 163 -15.95 4.04 -7.69
N LEU A 164 -15.89 5.00 -6.75
CA LEU A 164 -15.80 6.43 -7.08
C LEU A 164 -14.43 6.80 -7.63
N GLY A 165 -13.40 6.01 -7.32
CA GLY A 165 -12.04 6.22 -7.79
C GLY A 165 -11.88 6.09 -9.31
N GLY A 166 -12.89 5.60 -10.02
CA GLY A 166 -13.11 5.90 -11.43
C GLY A 166 -11.98 5.52 -12.40
N HIS A 167 -11.13 4.55 -12.07
CA HIS A 167 -10.24 4.00 -13.08
C HIS A 167 -10.94 2.84 -13.78
N ASP A 168 -10.80 2.80 -15.10
CA ASP A 168 -11.23 1.74 -16.00
C ASP A 168 -10.47 0.40 -15.76
N LEU A 169 -9.99 0.17 -14.53
CA LEU A 169 -9.37 -1.10 -14.10
C LEU A 169 -10.36 -2.27 -14.23
N GLN A 170 -11.66 -1.99 -14.17
CA GLN A 170 -12.69 -2.99 -14.45
C GLN A 170 -12.67 -3.49 -15.90
N SER A 171 -12.31 -2.65 -16.88
CA SER A 171 -12.20 -3.11 -18.27
C SER A 171 -10.88 -3.84 -18.53
N ILE A 172 -9.85 -3.57 -17.73
CA ILE A 172 -8.57 -4.30 -17.74
C ILE A 172 -8.73 -5.71 -17.15
N GLU A 173 -9.46 -5.87 -16.04
CA GLU A 173 -9.71 -7.20 -15.44
C GLU A 173 -10.61 -8.08 -16.32
N ARG A 174 -11.61 -7.51 -17.01
CA ARG A 174 -12.48 -8.27 -17.93
C ARG A 174 -11.80 -8.75 -19.22
N LYS A 175 -10.58 -8.29 -19.51
CA LYS A 175 -9.81 -8.65 -20.71
C LYS A 175 -8.58 -9.53 -20.43
N ALA A 176 -8.29 -9.81 -19.16
CA ALA A 176 -7.18 -10.67 -18.73
C ALA A 176 -7.69 -12.06 -18.34
#